data_AF-A0A1Q9JL95-F1
#
_entry.id   AF-A0A1Q9JL95-F1
#
_cell.length_a   1.000
_cell.length_b   1.000
_cell.length_c   1.000
_cell.angle_alpha   90.00
_cell.angle_beta   90.00
_cell.angle_gamma   90.00
#
_symmetry.space_group_name_H-M   'P 1'
#
loop_
_entity.id
_entity.type
_entity.pdbx_description
1 polymer ?
#
loop_
_entity_poly.entity_id
_entity_poly.type
_entity_poly.pdbx_seq_one_letter_code
_entity_poly.pdbx_strand_id
1 'polypeptide(L)'
;MSKTIDMRRSVYELVSEYPELQDIMAELGFTEIKKPAVLHSVGKLMTIPRGAKMKNIHMDKVIAVLMEHGFTLSGEMPAEAKDEAPKTPIADAAEETPVSRTEQLKAYLRRLGEGESLESVRADFVEKFQNVEASEIMQAEQELMREGTPPGEVQKLCDVHSALFHGTTREEQIASAEKEVMASVQRAKELAAQKDYGSKNERMAELAAVPGHPLHTLTRENEVLSGWLTEAKARLDAHEELGELFSRIRELSVHYAKKGDLLYPLLKVNYEISGPSDVMWIVDDEIRDELAEVSKIDVHDAAWEKRLRAALQRAEEMIYKENNILFPICAVNFSEAEWRGIYRDAQDYDDCLGVKGDVWPEAEAPAATASAHGGEVVMPGGHMSIDQLTALLNTIPVEITFVDADNYNRYFNEGPKVFKRPGMAIDREVFACHPPKVEPLVRAIIDDFRNDRRDSVPVWMEKKGRTFLVTYLAVRDKERKYLGTVEVVQDMEFAKEHFVQ
;
A
#
# COMPACT_ATOMS: atom_id res chain seq x y z
N MET A 1 -46.16 -14.80 -6.80
CA MET A 1 -44.75 -14.84 -7.23
C MET A 1 -43.91 -15.10 -6.00
N SER A 2 -43.02 -16.10 -6.02
CA SER A 2 -42.15 -16.41 -4.88
C SER A 2 -41.10 -15.32 -4.72
N LYS A 3 -41.11 -14.61 -3.59
CA LYS A 3 -40.07 -13.62 -3.26
C LYS A 3 -38.79 -14.39 -2.94
N THR A 4 -37.70 -14.10 -3.64
CA THR A 4 -36.46 -14.86 -3.51
C THR A 4 -35.34 -13.95 -3.05
N ILE A 5 -34.67 -14.31 -1.95
CA ILE A 5 -33.50 -13.60 -1.44
C ILE A 5 -32.24 -14.37 -1.84
N ASP A 6 -31.30 -13.72 -2.54
CA ASP A 6 -29.95 -14.24 -2.76
C ASP A 6 -29.02 -13.74 -1.66
N MET A 7 -28.46 -14.66 -0.86
CA MET A 7 -27.63 -14.32 0.31
C MET A 7 -26.28 -13.68 -0.02
N ARG A 8 -25.90 -13.64 -1.30
CA ARG A 8 -24.69 -12.96 -1.78
C ARG A 8 -24.91 -11.49 -2.11
N ARG A 9 -26.17 -11.06 -2.24
CA ARG A 9 -26.51 -9.66 -2.56
C ARG A 9 -26.42 -8.77 -1.34
N SER A 10 -26.15 -7.49 -1.59
CA SER A 10 -26.05 -6.50 -0.53
C SER A 10 -27.41 -6.26 0.13
N VAL A 11 -27.42 -5.92 1.42
CA VAL A 11 -28.64 -5.58 2.16
C VAL A 11 -29.33 -4.38 1.51
N TYR A 12 -28.56 -3.43 0.96
CA TYR A 12 -29.10 -2.29 0.21
C TYR A 12 -29.91 -2.72 -1.01
N GLU A 13 -29.38 -3.62 -1.85
CA GLU A 13 -30.08 -4.12 -3.03
C GLU A 13 -31.35 -4.88 -2.65
N LEU A 14 -31.27 -5.74 -1.63
CA LEU A 14 -32.39 -6.57 -1.20
C LEU A 14 -33.51 -5.73 -0.57
N VAL A 15 -33.18 -4.70 0.23
CA VAL A 15 -34.16 -3.76 0.81
C VAL A 15 -34.73 -2.83 -0.27
N SER A 16 -33.96 -2.46 -1.29
CA SER A 16 -34.47 -1.66 -2.41
C SER A 16 -35.47 -2.44 -3.27
N GLU A 17 -35.30 -3.76 -3.39
CA GLU A 17 -36.21 -4.65 -4.10
C GLU A 17 -37.42 -5.08 -3.25
N TYR A 18 -37.20 -5.30 -1.95
CA TYR A 18 -38.21 -5.71 -0.98
C TYR A 18 -38.20 -4.75 0.23
N PRO A 19 -38.90 -3.60 0.17
CA PRO A 19 -38.87 -2.60 1.23
C PRO A 19 -39.27 -3.14 2.62
N GLU A 20 -40.17 -4.12 2.68
CA GLU A 20 -40.58 -4.80 3.91
C GLU A 20 -39.45 -5.55 4.62
N LEU A 21 -38.39 -5.92 3.89
CA LEU A 21 -37.20 -6.55 4.47
C LEU A 21 -36.51 -5.63 5.48
N GLN A 22 -36.66 -4.31 5.34
CA GLN A 22 -36.08 -3.35 6.25
C GLN A 22 -36.64 -3.47 7.68
N ASP A 23 -37.96 -3.66 7.79
CA ASP A 23 -38.61 -3.80 9.09
C ASP A 23 -38.34 -5.17 9.70
N ILE A 24 -38.39 -6.23 8.88
CA ILE A 24 -38.11 -7.61 9.31
C ILE A 24 -36.68 -7.76 9.84
N MET A 25 -35.69 -7.16 9.15
CA MET A 25 -34.32 -7.18 9.62
C MET A 25 -34.13 -6.31 10.89
N ALA A 26 -34.83 -5.18 11.02
CA ALA A 26 -34.75 -4.41 12.25
C ALA A 26 -35.28 -5.19 13.47
N GLU A 27 -36.35 -5.97 13.31
CA GLU A 27 -36.89 -6.86 14.35
C GLU A 27 -35.92 -7.99 14.73
N LEU A 28 -35.12 -8.46 13.76
CA LEU A 28 -34.06 -9.44 14.00
C LEU A 28 -32.84 -8.89 14.76
N GLY A 29 -32.76 -7.58 15.00
CA GLY A 29 -31.66 -6.92 15.71
C GLY A 29 -30.79 -6.00 14.84
N PHE A 30 -31.12 -5.85 13.56
CA PHE A 30 -30.44 -4.93 12.64
C PHE A 30 -31.05 -3.52 12.67
N THR A 31 -31.21 -2.94 13.86
CA THR A 31 -31.93 -1.66 14.05
C THR A 31 -31.31 -0.49 13.28
N GLU A 32 -30.01 -0.55 12.99
CA GLU A 32 -29.28 0.50 12.28
C GLU A 32 -29.66 0.63 10.80
N ILE A 33 -30.26 -0.40 10.18
CA ILE A 33 -30.65 -0.36 8.76
C ILE A 33 -31.81 0.60 8.50
N LYS A 34 -32.54 1.02 9.55
CA LYS A 34 -33.57 2.06 9.47
C LYS A 34 -32.99 3.45 9.26
N LYS A 35 -31.68 3.64 9.50
CA LYS A 35 -30.98 4.91 9.25
C LYS A 35 -30.57 4.98 7.77
N PRO A 36 -31.08 5.94 6.97
CA PRO A 36 -30.76 6.02 5.54
C PRO A 36 -29.25 6.11 5.26
N ALA A 37 -28.51 6.86 6.08
CA ALA A 37 -27.06 6.97 5.94
C ALA A 37 -26.34 5.61 6.04
N VAL A 38 -26.77 4.73 6.94
CA VAL A 38 -26.16 3.40 7.15
C VAL A 38 -26.57 2.45 6.02
N LEU A 39 -27.83 2.48 5.60
CA LEU A 39 -28.33 1.65 4.49
C LEU A 39 -27.65 2.00 3.17
N HIS A 40 -27.45 3.29 2.87
CA HIS A 40 -26.80 3.76 1.63
C HIS A 40 -25.27 3.68 1.62
N SER A 41 -24.63 3.39 2.76
CA SER A 41 -23.18 3.22 2.89
C SER A 41 -22.82 1.76 3.21
N VAL A 42 -22.89 1.37 4.48
CA VAL A 42 -22.58 0.02 4.98
C VAL A 42 -23.49 -1.03 4.36
N GLY A 43 -24.77 -0.71 4.13
CA GLY A 43 -25.73 -1.61 3.51
C GLY A 43 -25.39 -2.01 2.07
N LYS A 44 -24.61 -1.20 1.33
CA LYS A 44 -24.13 -1.54 -0.03
C LYS A 44 -22.99 -2.55 -0.01
N LEU A 45 -22.23 -2.60 1.07
CA LEU A 45 -21.06 -3.46 1.23
C LEU A 45 -21.36 -4.74 2.03
N MET A 46 -22.42 -4.74 2.84
CA MET A 46 -22.82 -5.86 3.68
C MET A 46 -23.88 -6.77 3.07
N THR A 47 -23.70 -8.07 3.27
CA THR A 47 -24.69 -9.12 3.02
C THR A 47 -25.35 -9.56 4.33
N ILE A 48 -26.52 -10.22 4.25
CA ILE A 48 -27.26 -10.70 5.43
C ILE A 48 -26.40 -11.65 6.32
N PRO A 49 -25.66 -12.64 5.77
CA PRO A 49 -24.81 -13.52 6.58
C PRO A 49 -23.67 -12.78 7.29
N ARG A 50 -23.00 -11.85 6.61
CA ARG A 50 -21.92 -11.04 7.20
C ARG A 50 -22.45 -10.12 8.30
N GLY A 51 -23.59 -9.48 8.07
CA GLY A 51 -24.25 -8.66 9.08
C GLY A 51 -24.60 -9.46 10.34
N ALA A 52 -25.15 -10.67 10.17
CA ALA A 52 -25.54 -11.53 11.29
C ALA A 52 -24.35 -11.99 12.13
N LYS A 53 -23.22 -12.35 11.49
CA LYS A 53 -21.96 -12.66 12.19
C LYS A 53 -21.48 -11.46 13.01
N MET A 54 -21.52 -10.26 12.43
CA MET A 54 -21.08 -9.02 13.10
C MET A 54 -21.97 -8.60 14.27
N LYS A 55 -23.28 -8.89 14.23
CA LYS A 55 -24.23 -8.60 15.31
C LYS A 55 -24.44 -9.79 16.26
N ASN A 56 -23.68 -10.87 16.10
CA ASN A 56 -23.81 -12.11 16.85
C ASN A 56 -25.24 -12.70 16.83
N ILE A 57 -25.90 -12.64 15.67
CA ILE A 57 -27.26 -13.18 15.45
C ILE A 57 -27.12 -14.53 14.73
N HIS A 58 -27.66 -15.59 15.33
CA HIS A 58 -27.65 -16.93 14.73
C HIS A 58 -28.44 -16.98 13.41
N MET A 59 -27.85 -17.63 12.41
CA MET A 59 -28.41 -17.67 11.06
C MET A 59 -29.70 -18.47 10.95
N ASP A 60 -29.87 -19.51 11.78
CA ASP A 60 -31.11 -20.29 11.82
C ASP A 60 -32.32 -19.41 12.18
N LYS A 61 -32.13 -18.43 13.07
CA LYS A 61 -33.17 -17.47 13.45
C LYS A 61 -33.52 -16.51 12.30
N VAL A 62 -32.50 -16.04 11.58
CA VAL A 62 -32.68 -15.16 10.42
C VAL A 62 -33.42 -15.89 9.30
N ILE A 63 -33.02 -17.12 9.00
CA ILE A 63 -33.66 -17.97 7.98
C ILE A 63 -35.13 -18.24 8.36
N ALA A 64 -35.40 -18.63 9.61
CA ALA A 64 -36.75 -18.93 10.07
C ALA A 64 -37.70 -17.73 9.91
N VAL A 65 -37.27 -16.55 10.33
CA VAL A 65 -38.08 -15.32 10.24
C VAL A 65 -38.31 -14.89 8.78
N LEU A 66 -37.30 -15.01 7.91
CA LEU A 66 -37.46 -14.69 6.49
C LEU A 66 -38.43 -15.65 5.79
N MET A 67 -38.38 -16.95 6.12
CA MET A 67 -39.31 -17.95 5.58
C MET A 67 -40.74 -17.76 6.09
N GLU A 68 -40.92 -17.38 7.37
CA GLU A 68 -42.22 -17.06 7.95
C GLU A 68 -42.88 -15.85 7.25
N HIS A 69 -42.07 -14.88 6.83
CA HIS A 69 -42.51 -13.72 6.04
C HIS A 69 -42.63 -14.00 4.53
N GLY A 70 -42.56 -15.28 4.12
CA GLY A 70 -42.83 -15.72 2.75
C GLY A 70 -41.67 -15.56 1.76
N PHE A 71 -40.44 -15.40 2.24
CA PHE A 71 -39.24 -15.41 1.39
C PHE A 71 -38.71 -16.84 1.18
N THR A 72 -38.29 -17.10 -0.05
CA THR A 72 -37.52 -18.28 -0.44
C THR A 72 -36.05 -17.89 -0.56
N LEU A 73 -35.13 -18.74 -0.10
CA LEU A 73 -33.71 -18.41 -0.03
C LEU A 73 -32.96 -19.09 -1.17
N SER A 74 -32.01 -18.38 -1.76
CA SER A 74 -31.13 -18.87 -2.84
C SER A 74 -29.67 -18.45 -2.59
N GLY A 75 -28.72 -19.26 -3.07
CA GLY A 75 -27.28 -19.06 -2.85
C GLY A 75 -26.70 -19.96 -1.75
N GLU A 76 -25.50 -20.52 -1.99
CA GLU A 76 -24.79 -21.36 -1.01
C GLU A 76 -24.22 -20.51 0.15
N MET A 77 -24.31 -21.04 1.37
CA MET A 77 -23.71 -20.44 2.55
C MET A 77 -22.18 -20.61 2.54
N PRO A 78 -21.37 -19.61 2.94
CA PRO A 78 -19.94 -19.79 3.16
C PRO A 78 -19.69 -20.89 4.20
N ALA A 79 -18.69 -21.74 3.96
CA ALA A 79 -18.46 -23.02 4.65
C ALA A 79 -18.06 -22.96 6.15
N GLU A 80 -18.29 -21.86 6.86
CA GLU A 80 -17.81 -21.65 8.25
C GLU A 80 -18.94 -21.47 9.28
N ALA A 81 -20.10 -22.09 9.08
CA ALA A 81 -21.21 -22.04 10.02
C ALA A 81 -21.90 -23.40 10.20
N LYS A 82 -21.15 -24.39 10.69
CA LYS A 82 -21.70 -25.55 11.37
C LYS A 82 -20.94 -25.73 12.69
N ASP A 83 -21.69 -26.17 13.70
CA ASP A 83 -21.35 -26.36 15.13
C ASP A 83 -21.79 -25.15 15.99
N GLU A 84 -22.63 -25.26 17.02
CA GLU A 84 -23.12 -26.38 17.83
C GLU A 84 -24.60 -26.17 18.25
N ALA A 85 -25.32 -27.27 18.51
CA ALA A 85 -26.68 -27.26 19.04
C ALA A 85 -26.71 -27.16 20.58
N PRO A 86 -27.74 -26.55 21.20
CA PRO A 86 -27.74 -26.21 22.62
C PRO A 86 -28.20 -27.37 23.53
N LYS A 87 -27.57 -27.50 24.71
CA LYS A 87 -28.11 -28.24 25.86
C LYS A 87 -28.73 -27.26 26.88
N THR A 88 -29.88 -27.67 27.41
CA THR A 88 -30.85 -26.97 28.28
C THR A 88 -30.42 -26.87 29.77
N PRO A 89 -31.18 -26.20 30.67
CA PRO A 89 -30.74 -25.02 31.44
C PRO A 89 -30.64 -25.22 32.97
N ILE A 90 -29.86 -24.37 33.67
CA ILE A 90 -29.90 -24.15 35.13
C ILE A 90 -29.48 -22.66 35.36
N ALA A 91 -30.39 -21.75 35.73
CA ALA A 91 -30.89 -21.35 37.07
C ALA A 91 -30.01 -20.31 37.80
N ASP A 92 -30.71 -19.34 38.41
CA ASP A 92 -30.23 -18.11 39.05
C ASP A 92 -29.02 -18.25 39.99
N ALA A 93 -28.04 -17.35 39.84
CA ALA A 93 -27.21 -16.83 40.93
C ALA A 93 -26.62 -15.46 40.54
N ALA A 94 -26.79 -14.48 41.42
CA ALA A 94 -26.21 -13.15 41.29
C ALA A 94 -24.70 -13.20 41.55
N GLU A 95 -23.90 -12.86 40.56
CA GLU A 95 -22.47 -12.55 40.71
C GLU A 95 -22.10 -11.35 39.81
N GLU A 96 -21.30 -10.45 40.37
CA GLU A 96 -20.85 -9.20 39.77
C GLU A 96 -20.16 -9.43 38.43
N THR A 97 -20.69 -8.83 37.36
CA THR A 97 -20.07 -8.85 36.03
C THR A 97 -18.68 -8.20 36.05
N PRO A 98 -17.65 -8.81 35.42
CA PRO A 98 -16.37 -8.16 35.22
C PRO A 98 -16.59 -6.91 34.36
N VAL A 99 -16.17 -5.75 34.87
CA VAL A 99 -16.26 -4.47 34.16
C VAL A 99 -15.47 -4.58 32.85
N SER A 100 -16.15 -4.43 31.72
CA SER A 100 -15.55 -4.40 30.38
C SER A 100 -14.35 -3.46 30.35
N ARG A 101 -13.25 -3.85 29.67
CA ARG A 101 -12.04 -3.03 29.55
C ARG A 101 -12.34 -1.65 28.95
N THR A 102 -13.32 -1.57 28.05
CA THR A 102 -13.83 -0.32 27.47
C THR A 102 -14.41 0.63 28.54
N GLU A 103 -15.08 0.08 29.57
CA GLU A 103 -15.60 0.88 30.69
C GLU A 103 -14.48 1.39 31.61
N GLN A 104 -13.38 0.66 31.73
CA GLN A 104 -12.19 1.11 32.48
C GLN A 104 -11.50 2.27 31.77
N LEU A 105 -11.36 2.20 30.44
CA LEU A 105 -10.81 3.30 29.62
C LEU A 105 -11.69 4.56 29.69
N LYS A 106 -13.02 4.40 29.67
CA LYS A 106 -13.96 5.51 29.90
C LYS A 106 -13.81 6.15 31.28
N ALA A 107 -13.51 5.35 32.31
CA ALA A 107 -13.27 5.87 33.66
C ALA A 107 -12.01 6.76 33.72
N TYR A 108 -10.93 6.40 33.03
CA TYR A 108 -9.72 7.22 32.94
C TYR A 108 -9.94 8.51 32.14
N LEU A 109 -10.72 8.46 31.06
CA LEU A 109 -11.12 9.66 30.31
C LEU A 109 -11.92 10.64 31.16
N ARG A 110 -12.84 10.14 32.00
CA ARG A 110 -13.61 10.98 32.93
C ARG A 110 -12.70 11.65 33.96
N ARG A 111 -11.75 10.90 34.55
CA ARG A 111 -10.76 11.43 35.49
C ARG A 111 -9.91 12.55 34.87
N LEU A 112 -9.46 12.39 33.62
CA LEU A 112 -8.74 13.42 32.87
C LEU A 112 -9.62 14.62 32.50
N GLY A 113 -10.91 14.39 32.23
CA GLY A 113 -11.90 15.45 31.96
C GLY A 113 -12.27 16.26 33.21
N GLU A 114 -12.21 15.64 34.39
CA GLU A 114 -12.48 16.25 35.70
C GLU A 114 -11.29 17.04 36.25
N GLY A 115 -10.15 17.06 35.53
CA GLY A 115 -8.98 17.89 35.85
C GLY A 115 -7.91 17.19 36.71
N GLU A 116 -7.95 15.86 36.83
CA GLU A 116 -6.89 15.09 37.47
C GLU A 116 -5.57 15.21 36.66
N SER A 117 -4.43 15.24 37.35
CA SER A 117 -3.14 15.37 36.67
C SER A 117 -2.82 14.14 35.83
N LEU A 118 -2.28 14.39 34.63
CA LEU A 118 -1.88 13.35 33.68
C LEU A 118 -0.91 12.34 34.32
N GLU A 119 -0.06 12.78 35.24
CA GLU A 119 0.91 11.94 35.96
C GLU A 119 0.23 10.94 36.92
N SER A 120 -0.85 11.34 37.61
CA SER A 120 -1.62 10.46 38.51
C SER A 120 -2.37 9.38 37.71
N VAL A 121 -3.06 9.81 36.65
CA VAL A 121 -3.79 8.91 35.76
C VAL A 121 -2.85 7.94 35.05
N ARG A 122 -1.65 8.40 34.65
CA ARG A 122 -0.62 7.56 34.04
C ARG A 122 -0.11 6.48 35.00
N ALA A 123 0.12 6.78 36.28
CA ALA A 123 0.58 5.79 37.25
C ALA A 123 -0.43 4.64 37.40
N ASP A 124 -1.71 4.97 37.59
CA ASP A 124 -2.80 3.99 37.70
C ASP A 124 -3.08 3.24 36.38
N PHE A 125 -2.88 3.91 35.25
CA PHE A 125 -3.04 3.30 33.93
C PHE A 125 -1.92 2.30 33.66
N VAL A 126 -0.67 2.68 33.94
CA VAL A 126 0.49 1.78 33.82
C VAL A 126 0.30 0.57 34.73
N GLU A 127 -0.05 0.74 36.01
CA GLU A 127 -0.24 -0.37 36.96
C GLU A 127 -1.27 -1.41 36.48
N LYS A 128 -2.38 -0.98 35.85
CA LYS A 128 -3.45 -1.88 35.40
C LYS A 128 -3.28 -2.38 33.96
N PHE A 129 -2.53 -1.68 33.12
CA PHE A 129 -2.37 -1.98 31.69
C PHE A 129 -0.93 -2.36 31.27
N GLN A 130 -0.04 -2.72 32.21
CA GLN A 130 1.36 -3.12 31.91
C GLN A 130 1.50 -4.22 30.83
N ASN A 131 0.46 -5.01 30.57
CA ASN A 131 0.47 -6.14 29.64
C ASN A 131 -0.49 -5.97 28.46
N VAL A 132 -0.91 -4.74 28.13
CA VAL A 132 -1.89 -4.49 27.06
C VAL A 132 -1.18 -4.00 25.80
N GLU A 133 -1.44 -4.67 24.66
CA GLU A 133 -0.87 -4.28 23.38
C GLU A 133 -1.44 -2.95 22.87
N ALA A 134 -0.63 -2.19 22.13
CA ALA A 134 -1.05 -0.95 21.48
C ALA A 134 -2.27 -1.15 20.55
N SER A 135 -2.38 -2.32 19.94
CA SER A 135 -3.50 -2.73 19.09
C SER A 135 -4.84 -2.78 19.84
N GLU A 136 -4.86 -3.23 21.10
CA GLU A 136 -6.07 -3.27 21.94
C GLU A 136 -6.53 -1.87 22.35
N ILE A 137 -5.59 -0.96 22.60
CA ILE A 137 -5.87 0.43 22.94
C ILE A 137 -6.44 1.17 21.72
N MET A 138 -5.85 0.97 20.53
CA MET A 138 -6.36 1.53 19.27
C MET A 138 -7.76 1.02 18.93
N GLN A 139 -8.05 -0.26 19.17
CA GLN A 139 -9.40 -0.82 18.97
C GLN A 139 -10.41 -0.19 19.91
N ALA A 140 -10.06 0.01 21.18
CA ALA A 140 -10.93 0.68 22.14
C ALA A 140 -11.15 2.17 21.80
N GLU A 141 -10.13 2.88 21.29
CA GLU A 141 -10.26 4.26 20.80
C GLU A 141 -11.18 4.37 19.58
N GLN A 142 -11.05 3.44 18.63
CA GLN A 142 -11.94 3.35 17.47
C GLN A 142 -13.38 3.03 17.88
N GLU A 143 -13.57 2.17 18.88
CA GLU A 143 -14.88 1.88 19.44
C GLU A 143 -15.49 3.12 20.13
N LEU A 144 -14.71 3.87 20.90
CA LEU A 144 -15.13 5.13 21.54
C LEU A 144 -15.51 6.21 20.51
N MET A 145 -14.75 6.34 19.42
CA MET A 145 -15.12 7.22 18.30
C MET A 145 -16.43 6.78 17.64
N ARG A 146 -16.66 5.46 17.52
CA ARG A 146 -17.90 4.91 16.95
C ARG A 146 -19.11 5.09 17.86
N GLU A 147 -18.89 5.14 19.18
CA GLU A 147 -19.90 5.43 20.20
C GLU A 147 -20.20 6.93 20.36
N GLY A 148 -19.47 7.80 19.66
CA GLY A 148 -19.73 9.24 19.60
C GLY A 148 -18.92 10.09 20.59
N THR A 149 -17.84 9.54 21.17
CA THR A 149 -16.89 10.32 21.99
C THR A 149 -16.20 11.38 21.12
N PRO A 150 -16.11 12.66 21.55
CA PRO A 150 -15.48 13.72 20.78
C PRO A 150 -14.01 13.42 20.44
N PRO A 151 -13.55 13.71 19.21
CA PRO A 151 -12.17 13.42 18.79
C PRO A 151 -11.09 14.00 19.71
N GLY A 152 -11.33 15.17 20.30
CA GLY A 152 -10.40 15.80 21.23
C GLY A 152 -10.28 15.11 22.60
N GLU A 153 -11.27 14.30 23.01
CA GLU A 153 -11.17 13.47 24.21
C GLU A 153 -10.45 12.15 23.93
N VAL A 154 -10.68 11.57 22.74
CA VAL A 154 -9.94 10.39 22.26
C VAL A 154 -8.46 10.72 22.03
N GLN A 155 -8.13 11.94 21.59
CA GLN A 155 -6.75 12.40 21.43
C GLN A 155 -5.99 12.51 22.78
N LYS A 156 -6.68 12.73 23.90
CA LYS A 156 -6.05 12.71 25.24
C LYS A 156 -5.66 11.29 25.67
N LEU A 157 -6.37 10.26 25.20
CA LEU A 157 -5.95 8.86 25.34
C LEU A 157 -4.68 8.59 24.52
N CYS A 158 -4.56 9.20 23.33
CA CYS A 158 -3.32 9.17 22.55
C CYS A 158 -2.14 9.72 23.34
N ASP A 159 -2.29 10.85 24.02
CA ASP A 159 -1.21 11.45 24.83
C ASP A 159 -0.79 10.57 26.02
N VAL A 160 -1.74 9.84 26.61
CA VAL A 160 -1.50 8.93 27.75
C VAL A 160 -0.83 7.62 27.30
N HIS A 161 -1.27 7.02 26.17
CA HIS A 161 -0.61 5.85 25.62
C HIS A 161 0.77 6.20 25.05
N SER A 162 0.90 7.41 24.46
CA SER A 162 2.19 7.93 23.99
C SER A 162 3.16 8.01 25.16
N ALA A 163 2.73 8.40 26.35
CA ALA A 163 3.57 8.39 27.55
C ALA A 163 3.86 6.97 28.09
N LEU A 164 3.11 5.93 27.71
CA LEU A 164 3.41 4.53 28.00
C LEU A 164 4.61 4.02 27.18
N PHE A 165 4.76 4.53 25.94
CA PHE A 165 5.77 4.12 24.96
C PHE A 165 6.88 5.17 24.69
N HIS A 166 6.69 6.42 25.13
CA HIS A 166 7.62 7.55 24.96
C HIS A 166 8.10 8.07 26.31
N GLY A 167 8.49 7.13 27.16
CA GLY A 167 8.95 7.40 28.51
C GLY A 167 10.39 7.03 28.76
N THR A 168 11.22 6.78 27.75
CA THR A 168 12.59 6.30 27.93
C THR A 168 13.33 6.41 26.57
N THR A 169 14.64 6.67 26.63
CA THR A 169 15.55 7.12 25.55
C THR A 169 15.50 6.28 24.24
N ARG A 170 16.09 6.78 23.14
CA ARG A 170 16.18 6.06 21.83
C ARG A 170 16.71 4.62 21.96
N GLU A 171 17.59 4.38 22.93
CA GLU A 171 18.15 3.05 23.23
C GLU A 171 17.14 2.13 23.94
N GLU A 172 16.20 2.69 24.69
CA GLU A 172 15.11 1.96 25.35
C GLU A 172 13.93 1.71 24.41
N GLN A 173 13.73 2.55 23.38
CA GLN A 173 12.84 2.24 22.24
C GLN A 173 13.36 1.06 21.43
N ILE A 174 14.68 0.99 21.22
CA ILE A 174 15.34 -0.14 20.57
C ILE A 174 15.18 -1.41 21.43
N ALA A 175 15.44 -1.34 22.73
CA ALA A 175 15.28 -2.48 23.62
C ALA A 175 13.81 -2.92 23.77
N SER A 176 12.86 -1.98 23.75
CA SER A 176 11.42 -2.26 23.81
C SER A 176 10.91 -2.85 22.51
N ALA A 177 11.34 -2.33 21.36
CA ALA A 177 11.01 -2.88 20.05
C ALA A 177 11.66 -4.26 19.86
N GLU A 178 12.90 -4.47 20.29
CA GLU A 178 13.55 -5.78 20.27
C GLU A 178 12.87 -6.76 21.24
N LYS A 179 12.42 -6.31 22.40
CA LYS A 179 11.69 -7.13 23.37
C LYS A 179 10.26 -7.42 22.95
N GLU A 180 9.58 -6.49 22.28
CA GLU A 180 8.28 -6.70 21.63
C GLU A 180 8.40 -7.57 20.39
N VAL A 181 9.48 -7.45 19.61
CA VAL A 181 9.80 -8.36 18.51
C VAL A 181 10.09 -9.75 19.05
N MET A 182 10.90 -9.88 20.10
CA MET A 182 11.16 -11.17 20.74
C MET A 182 9.92 -11.76 21.41
N ALA A 183 9.07 -10.93 22.02
CA ALA A 183 7.77 -11.33 22.54
C ALA A 183 6.79 -11.63 21.40
N SER A 184 6.86 -10.98 20.24
CA SER A 184 6.08 -11.29 19.05
C SER A 184 6.57 -12.57 18.39
N VAL A 185 7.87 -12.89 18.46
CA VAL A 185 8.46 -14.15 18.01
C VAL A 185 8.06 -15.28 18.96
N GLN A 186 8.01 -15.03 20.27
CA GLN A 186 7.54 -15.99 21.26
C GLN A 186 6.01 -16.19 21.15
N ARG A 187 5.24 -15.12 20.95
CA ARG A 187 3.80 -15.18 20.67
C ARG A 187 3.48 -15.75 19.30
N ALA A 188 4.33 -15.53 18.29
CA ALA A 188 4.24 -16.17 16.99
C ALA A 188 4.61 -17.64 17.08
N LYS A 189 5.57 -18.05 17.93
CA LYS A 189 5.84 -19.45 18.30
C LYS A 189 4.70 -20.09 19.08
N GLU A 190 3.95 -19.33 19.88
CA GLU A 190 2.79 -19.83 20.64
C GLU A 190 1.52 -19.88 19.78
N LEU A 191 1.29 -18.91 18.88
CA LEU A 191 0.29 -18.99 17.81
C LEU A 191 0.66 -20.07 16.78
N ALA A 192 1.95 -20.30 16.54
CA ALA A 192 2.46 -21.39 15.70
C ALA A 192 2.10 -22.76 16.22
N ALA A 193 1.98 -22.90 17.54
CA ALA A 193 1.55 -24.13 18.17
C ALA A 193 0.04 -24.40 18.03
N GLN A 194 -0.76 -23.40 17.63
CA GLN A 194 -2.22 -23.49 17.55
C GLN A 194 -2.79 -23.53 16.13
N LYS A 195 -2.00 -23.18 15.09
CA LYS A 195 -2.31 -23.49 13.68
C LYS A 195 -1.03 -23.79 12.89
N ASP A 196 -0.93 -25.05 12.46
CA ASP A 196 -0.09 -25.61 11.39
C ASP A 196 1.07 -24.72 10.87
N TYR A 197 2.12 -24.52 11.67
CA TYR A 197 3.32 -23.80 11.25
C TYR A 197 4.24 -24.63 10.34
N GLY A 198 4.03 -25.94 10.24
CA GLY A 198 4.78 -26.81 9.33
C GLY A 198 4.57 -26.42 7.87
N SER A 199 3.31 -26.21 7.48
CA SER A 199 2.95 -25.92 6.09
C SER A 199 3.43 -24.56 5.57
N LYS A 200 3.66 -23.56 6.43
CA LYS A 200 4.14 -22.23 5.98
C LYS A 200 5.58 -22.25 5.49
N ASN A 201 6.46 -22.87 6.27
CA ASN A 201 7.87 -23.00 5.90
C ASN A 201 8.04 -23.94 4.72
N GLU A 202 7.21 -24.99 4.63
CA GLU A 202 7.14 -25.84 3.44
C GLU A 202 6.72 -25.04 2.21
N ARG A 203 5.66 -24.23 2.29
CA ARG A 203 5.20 -23.42 1.18
C ARG A 203 6.22 -22.36 0.75
N MET A 204 6.87 -21.72 1.72
CA MET A 204 7.98 -20.80 1.43
C MET A 204 9.11 -21.53 0.72
N ALA A 205 9.52 -22.70 1.20
CA ALA A 205 10.58 -23.50 0.58
C ALA A 205 10.22 -23.96 -0.84
N GLU A 206 8.95 -24.34 -1.09
CA GLU A 206 8.47 -24.66 -2.43
C GLU A 206 8.63 -23.48 -3.39
N LEU A 207 8.18 -22.29 -2.99
CA LEU A 207 8.25 -21.09 -3.82
C LEU A 207 9.68 -20.57 -4.00
N ALA A 208 10.50 -20.64 -2.94
CA ALA A 208 11.92 -20.28 -2.98
C ALA A 208 12.74 -21.26 -3.84
N ALA A 209 12.24 -22.48 -4.10
CA ALA A 209 12.88 -23.44 -4.99
C ALA A 209 12.56 -23.23 -6.48
N VAL A 210 11.55 -22.40 -6.81
CA VAL A 210 11.16 -22.13 -8.21
C VAL A 210 12.06 -21.02 -8.78
N PRO A 211 12.92 -21.30 -9.77
CA PRO A 211 13.74 -20.27 -10.40
C PRO A 211 12.88 -19.14 -10.98
N GLY A 212 13.28 -17.91 -10.73
CA GLY A 212 12.59 -16.69 -11.16
C GLY A 212 11.44 -16.24 -10.27
N HIS A 213 10.94 -17.08 -9.36
CA HIS A 213 9.94 -16.65 -8.40
C HIS A 213 10.51 -15.54 -7.48
N PRO A 214 9.76 -14.49 -7.11
CA PRO A 214 10.28 -13.41 -6.27
C PRO A 214 10.92 -13.88 -4.95
N LEU A 215 10.32 -14.85 -4.27
CA LEU A 215 10.92 -15.47 -3.08
C LEU A 215 12.23 -16.21 -3.35
N HIS A 216 12.42 -16.80 -4.54
CA HIS A 216 13.70 -17.43 -4.90
C HIS A 216 14.81 -16.38 -4.94
N THR A 217 14.55 -15.26 -5.63
CA THR A 217 15.51 -14.15 -5.73
C THR A 217 15.82 -13.54 -4.37
N LEU A 218 14.81 -13.17 -3.59
CA LEU A 218 14.98 -12.56 -2.27
C LEU A 218 15.71 -13.50 -1.27
N THR A 219 15.41 -14.80 -1.32
CA THR A 219 16.11 -15.79 -0.46
C THR A 219 17.58 -15.91 -0.86
N ARG A 220 17.89 -15.94 -2.16
CA ARG A 220 19.28 -15.97 -2.64
C ARG A 220 20.06 -14.69 -2.31
N GLU A 221 19.41 -13.54 -2.41
CA GLU A 221 19.97 -12.25 -1.98
C GLU A 221 20.38 -12.33 -0.48
N ASN A 222 19.51 -12.88 0.37
CA ASN A 222 19.80 -13.12 1.79
C ASN A 222 20.95 -14.10 2.04
N GLU A 223 21.03 -15.19 1.26
CA GLU A 223 22.14 -16.16 1.35
C GLU A 223 23.49 -15.51 1.03
N VAL A 224 23.56 -14.71 -0.04
CA VAL A 224 24.78 -14.01 -0.43
C VAL A 224 25.16 -12.95 0.60
N LEU A 225 24.18 -12.14 1.04
CA LEU A 225 24.42 -11.12 2.06
C LEU A 225 24.93 -11.76 3.37
N SER A 226 24.32 -12.86 3.83
CA SER A 226 24.77 -13.59 5.02
C SER A 226 26.24 -14.04 4.93
N GLY A 227 26.65 -14.55 3.77
CA GLY A 227 28.05 -14.88 3.49
C GLY A 227 28.97 -13.66 3.59
N TRP A 228 28.59 -12.53 2.98
CA TRP A 228 29.36 -11.29 3.02
C TRP A 228 29.44 -10.67 4.41
N LEU A 229 28.36 -10.71 5.20
CA LEU A 229 28.35 -10.24 6.58
C LEU A 229 29.30 -11.08 7.44
N THR A 230 29.31 -12.40 7.25
CA THR A 230 30.22 -13.31 7.95
C THR A 230 31.68 -13.01 7.59
N GLU A 231 31.97 -12.85 6.29
CA GLU A 231 33.30 -12.49 5.82
C GLU A 231 33.76 -11.12 6.35
N ALA A 232 32.87 -10.12 6.36
CA ALA A 232 33.17 -8.80 6.87
C ALA A 232 33.51 -8.85 8.38
N LYS A 233 32.71 -9.56 9.18
CA LYS A 233 33.00 -9.75 10.62
C LYS A 233 34.36 -10.42 10.84
N ALA A 234 34.69 -11.45 10.05
CA ALA A 234 35.97 -12.15 10.13
C ALA A 234 37.17 -11.26 9.76
N ARG A 235 37.05 -10.44 8.70
CA ARG A 235 38.09 -9.47 8.33
C ARG A 235 38.30 -8.41 9.41
N LEU A 236 37.21 -7.89 10.00
CA LEU A 236 37.31 -6.96 11.11
C LEU A 236 38.01 -7.60 12.33
N ASP A 237 37.73 -8.88 12.64
CA ASP A 237 38.40 -9.62 13.73
C ASP A 237 39.90 -9.81 13.46
N ALA A 238 40.28 -9.96 12.20
CA ALA A 238 41.67 -10.05 11.76
C ALA A 238 42.36 -8.68 11.60
N HIS A 239 41.65 -7.57 11.85
CA HIS A 239 42.08 -6.20 11.59
C HIS A 239 42.49 -5.95 10.12
N GLU A 240 41.75 -6.58 9.20
CA GLU A 240 41.91 -6.42 7.75
C GLU A 240 40.91 -5.39 7.18
N GLU A 241 41.32 -4.68 6.13
CA GLU A 241 40.46 -3.76 5.41
C GLU A 241 39.34 -4.50 4.65
N LEU A 242 38.12 -3.96 4.70
CA LEU A 242 36.98 -4.54 3.99
C LEU A 242 37.06 -4.30 2.47
N GLY A 243 37.67 -3.20 2.04
CA GLY A 243 37.79 -2.84 0.62
C GLY A 243 36.42 -2.81 -0.08
N GLU A 244 36.33 -3.45 -1.26
CA GLU A 244 35.08 -3.52 -2.03
C GLU A 244 33.95 -4.28 -1.32
N LEU A 245 34.25 -5.15 -0.36
CA LEU A 245 33.23 -5.95 0.34
C LEU A 245 32.20 -5.05 1.03
N PHE A 246 32.66 -3.94 1.62
CA PHE A 246 31.77 -3.00 2.29
C PHE A 246 30.84 -2.28 1.30
N SER A 247 31.35 -1.88 0.14
CA SER A 247 30.52 -1.31 -0.94
C SER A 247 29.47 -2.29 -1.43
N ARG A 248 29.82 -3.59 -1.55
CA ARG A 248 28.90 -4.65 -1.95
C ARG A 248 27.82 -4.91 -0.90
N ILE A 249 28.16 -4.94 0.40
CA ILE A 249 27.17 -5.09 1.48
C ILE A 249 26.12 -3.98 1.41
N ARG A 250 26.50 -2.74 1.07
CA ARG A 250 25.57 -1.61 0.94
C ARG A 250 24.53 -1.77 -0.16
N GLU A 251 24.72 -2.69 -1.11
CA GLU A 251 23.70 -3.08 -2.09
C GLU A 251 22.44 -3.66 -1.44
N LEU A 252 22.49 -4.06 -0.16
CA LEU A 252 21.30 -4.41 0.64
C LEU A 252 20.22 -3.33 0.61
N SER A 253 20.59 -2.07 0.35
CA SER A 253 19.63 -0.96 0.21
C SER A 253 18.61 -1.22 -0.91
N VAL A 254 19.04 -1.88 -1.99
CA VAL A 254 18.16 -2.26 -3.11
C VAL A 254 17.28 -3.43 -2.72
N HIS A 255 17.83 -4.43 -2.01
CA HIS A 255 17.03 -5.54 -1.45
C HIS A 255 15.94 -5.02 -0.50
N TYR A 256 16.28 -4.06 0.36
CA TYR A 256 15.34 -3.43 1.29
C TYR A 256 14.26 -2.61 0.57
N ALA A 257 14.62 -1.91 -0.51
CA ALA A 257 13.63 -1.24 -1.36
C ALA A 257 12.66 -2.25 -2.00
N LYS A 258 13.17 -3.35 -2.59
CA LYS A 258 12.33 -4.40 -3.18
C LYS A 258 11.31 -4.94 -2.16
N LYS A 259 11.74 -5.38 -0.97
CA LYS A 259 10.78 -5.88 0.03
C LYS A 259 9.87 -4.77 0.59
N GLY A 260 10.40 -3.57 0.73
CA GLY A 260 9.71 -2.38 1.24
C GLY A 260 8.55 -1.95 0.37
N ASP A 261 8.76 -1.92 -0.94
CA ASP A 261 7.79 -1.44 -1.92
C ASP A 261 6.86 -2.56 -2.40
N LEU A 262 7.37 -3.80 -2.53
CA LEU A 262 6.64 -4.89 -3.16
C LEU A 262 5.93 -5.83 -2.18
N LEU A 263 6.40 -5.98 -0.94
CA LEU A 263 5.83 -6.92 0.03
C LEU A 263 5.04 -6.23 1.15
N TYR A 264 5.63 -5.21 1.80
CA TYR A 264 5.01 -4.56 2.95
C TYR A 264 3.65 -3.89 2.65
N PRO A 265 3.47 -3.14 1.54
CA PRO A 265 2.20 -2.47 1.26
C PRO A 265 1.11 -3.48 0.95
N LEU A 266 1.46 -4.59 0.28
CA LEU A 266 0.53 -5.65 -0.03
C LEU A 266 0.04 -6.36 1.23
N LEU A 267 0.94 -6.70 2.16
CA LEU A 267 0.57 -7.25 3.48
C LEU A 267 -0.36 -6.32 4.25
N LYS A 268 -0.08 -5.02 4.22
CA LYS A 268 -0.87 -4.01 4.95
C LYS A 268 -2.26 -3.81 4.35
N VAL A 269 -2.34 -3.63 3.04
CA VAL A 269 -3.59 -3.22 2.35
C VAL A 269 -4.50 -4.41 2.08
N ASN A 270 -3.96 -5.53 1.60
CA ASN A 270 -4.78 -6.66 1.16
C ASN A 270 -5.05 -7.67 2.29
N TYR A 271 -4.16 -7.75 3.28
CA TYR A 271 -4.20 -8.77 4.33
C TYR A 271 -4.36 -8.21 5.74
N GLU A 272 -4.32 -6.89 5.92
CA GLU A 272 -4.40 -6.21 7.23
C GLU A 272 -3.29 -6.68 8.21
N ILE A 273 -2.15 -7.14 7.69
CA ILE A 273 -0.98 -7.56 8.47
C ILE A 273 0.06 -6.43 8.41
N SER A 274 -0.02 -5.47 9.34
CA SER A 274 0.87 -4.30 9.37
C SER A 274 1.96 -4.33 10.45
N GLY A 275 1.71 -4.99 11.59
CA GLY A 275 2.61 -4.93 12.75
C GLY A 275 4.07 -5.32 12.46
N PRO A 276 4.33 -6.52 11.90
CA PRO A 276 5.70 -6.94 11.58
C PRO A 276 6.35 -6.10 10.47
N SER A 277 5.61 -5.70 9.45
CA SER A 277 6.14 -4.95 8.30
C SER A 277 6.48 -3.51 8.66
N ASP A 278 5.65 -2.82 9.44
CA ASP A 278 5.92 -1.44 9.88
C ASP A 278 7.20 -1.37 10.74
N VAL A 279 7.42 -2.34 11.64
CA VAL A 279 8.64 -2.41 12.46
C VAL A 279 9.87 -2.77 11.64
N MET A 280 9.75 -3.75 10.73
CA MET A 280 10.88 -4.15 9.88
C MET A 280 11.33 -3.00 8.98
N TRP A 281 10.39 -2.24 8.41
CA TRP A 281 10.69 -1.06 7.59
C TRP A 281 11.56 -0.04 8.34
N ILE A 282 11.18 0.31 9.58
CA ILE A 282 11.97 1.24 10.39
C ILE A 282 13.40 0.73 10.59
N VAL A 283 13.56 -0.57 10.89
CA VAL A 283 14.88 -1.17 11.09
C VAL A 283 15.68 -1.20 9.79
N ASP A 284 15.04 -1.43 8.64
CA ASP A 284 15.67 -1.39 7.32
C ASP A 284 16.27 -0.01 7.02
N ASP A 285 15.50 1.05 7.28
CA ASP A 285 15.94 2.43 7.14
C ASP A 285 17.11 2.74 8.07
N GLU A 286 17.04 2.32 9.34
CA GLU A 286 18.13 2.51 10.30
C GLU A 286 19.44 1.82 9.86
N ILE A 287 19.36 0.59 9.37
CA ILE A 287 20.54 -0.14 8.87
C ILE A 287 21.13 0.58 7.66
N ARG A 288 20.30 0.99 6.71
CA ARG A 288 20.73 1.71 5.50
C ARG A 288 21.42 3.03 5.85
N ASP A 289 20.79 3.82 6.71
CA ASP A 289 21.29 5.12 7.11
C ASP A 289 22.61 4.98 7.87
N GLU A 290 22.71 4.03 8.81
CA GLU A 290 23.95 3.79 9.55
C GLU A 290 25.09 3.34 8.64
N LEU A 291 24.85 2.43 7.69
CA LEU A 291 25.86 2.01 6.72
C LEU A 291 26.28 3.15 5.78
N ALA A 292 25.34 4.02 5.40
CA ALA A 292 25.64 5.21 4.61
C ALA A 292 26.50 6.21 5.40
N GLU A 293 26.20 6.46 6.67
CA GLU A 293 26.97 7.34 7.54
C GLU A 293 28.37 6.78 7.82
N VAL A 294 28.48 5.49 8.16
CA VAL A 294 29.76 4.81 8.36
C VAL A 294 30.64 4.86 7.11
N SER A 295 30.04 4.84 5.91
CA SER A 295 30.78 4.94 4.64
C SER A 295 31.41 6.29 4.34
N LYS A 296 30.98 7.35 5.03
CA LYS A 296 31.52 8.71 4.86
C LYS A 296 32.71 9.00 5.78
N ILE A 297 33.05 8.08 6.68
CA ILE A 297 34.11 8.26 7.67
C ILE A 297 35.43 7.73 7.10
N ASP A 298 36.42 8.61 6.91
CA ASP A 298 37.73 8.23 6.36
C ASP A 298 38.66 7.55 7.38
N VAL A 299 38.40 7.73 8.68
CA VAL A 299 39.24 7.22 9.77
C VAL A 299 38.58 5.99 10.41
N HIS A 300 39.13 4.80 10.14
CA HIS A 300 38.65 3.53 10.66
C HIS A 300 39.24 3.22 12.04
N ASP A 301 38.81 3.94 13.07
CA ASP A 301 39.20 3.69 14.47
C ASP A 301 38.28 2.66 15.17
N ALA A 302 38.53 2.40 16.45
CA ALA A 302 37.73 1.46 17.24
C ALA A 302 36.25 1.88 17.38
N ALA A 303 35.94 3.17 17.30
CA ALA A 303 34.57 3.66 17.36
C ALA A 303 33.85 3.39 16.03
N TRP A 304 34.53 3.63 14.90
CA TRP A 304 34.06 3.24 13.57
C TRP A 304 33.79 1.73 13.49
N GLU A 305 34.74 0.91 13.93
CA GLU A 305 34.59 -0.55 13.89
C GLU A 305 33.40 -1.02 14.74
N LYS A 306 33.23 -0.45 15.94
CA LYS A 306 32.08 -0.75 16.81
C LYS A 306 30.75 -0.42 16.13
N ARG A 307 30.64 0.75 15.48
CA ARG A 307 29.44 1.17 14.76
C ARG A 307 29.14 0.24 13.59
N LEU A 308 30.15 -0.06 12.78
CA LEU A 308 30.00 -0.97 11.65
C LEU A 308 29.55 -2.36 12.10
N ARG A 309 30.20 -2.94 13.12
CA ARG A 309 29.80 -4.25 13.66
C ARG A 309 28.36 -4.28 14.13
N ALA A 310 27.89 -3.21 14.78
CA ALA A 310 26.50 -3.10 15.21
C ALA A 310 25.55 -3.08 13.99
N ALA A 311 25.87 -2.33 12.94
CA ALA A 311 25.07 -2.32 11.71
C ALA A 311 25.05 -3.68 11.00
N LEU A 312 26.21 -4.36 10.89
CA LEU A 312 26.30 -5.72 10.32
C LEU A 312 25.53 -6.74 11.15
N GLN A 313 25.53 -6.62 12.48
CA GLN A 313 24.74 -7.49 13.35
C GLN A 313 23.24 -7.30 13.14
N ARG A 314 22.79 -6.05 13.01
CA ARG A 314 21.39 -5.74 12.72
C ARG A 314 20.94 -6.24 11.35
N ALA A 315 21.80 -6.16 10.35
CA ALA A 315 21.53 -6.74 9.02
C ALA A 315 21.38 -8.27 9.10
N GLU A 316 22.21 -8.97 9.87
CA GLU A 316 22.10 -10.42 10.08
C GLU A 316 20.80 -10.81 10.80
N GLU A 317 20.39 -10.03 11.81
CA GLU A 317 19.10 -10.21 12.47
C GLU A 317 17.91 -9.96 11.53
N MET A 318 18.04 -9.02 10.59
CA MET A 318 17.03 -8.75 9.57
C MET A 318 16.88 -9.94 8.62
N ILE A 319 17.99 -10.53 8.14
CA ILE A 319 17.96 -11.77 7.33
C ILE A 319 17.20 -12.88 8.06
N TYR A 320 17.44 -13.04 9.37
CA TYR A 320 16.71 -14.03 10.17
C TYR A 320 15.20 -13.73 10.20
N LYS A 321 14.80 -12.49 10.46
CA LYS A 321 13.39 -12.07 10.49
C LYS A 321 12.73 -12.27 9.13
N GLU A 322 13.43 -11.98 8.04
CA GLU A 322 12.91 -12.17 6.70
C GLU A 322 12.65 -13.65 6.41
N ASN A 323 13.67 -14.49 6.59
CA ASN A 323 13.59 -15.91 6.26
C ASN A 323 12.62 -16.69 7.15
N ASN A 324 12.46 -16.27 8.42
CA ASN A 324 11.66 -17.03 9.40
C ASN A 324 10.30 -16.40 9.73
N ILE A 325 10.05 -15.15 9.32
CA ILE A 325 8.81 -14.43 9.65
C ILE A 325 8.19 -13.86 8.37
N LEU A 326 8.88 -12.94 7.69
CA LEU A 326 8.30 -12.22 6.55
C LEU A 326 7.97 -13.14 5.38
N PHE A 327 8.95 -13.88 4.87
CA PHE A 327 8.77 -14.72 3.68
C PHE A 327 7.76 -15.85 3.92
N PRO A 328 7.75 -16.55 5.06
CA PRO A 328 6.69 -17.51 5.37
C PRO A 328 5.29 -16.87 5.43
N ILE A 329 5.16 -15.65 5.97
CA ILE A 329 3.88 -14.92 5.97
C ILE A 329 3.46 -14.57 4.53
N CYS A 330 4.36 -14.04 3.70
CA CYS A 330 4.06 -13.75 2.30
C CYS A 330 3.66 -15.02 1.53
N ALA A 331 4.40 -16.13 1.70
CA ALA A 331 4.21 -17.37 0.96
C ALA A 331 2.81 -17.99 1.12
N VAL A 332 2.17 -17.80 2.29
CA VAL A 332 0.84 -18.37 2.57
C VAL A 332 -0.31 -17.40 2.34
N ASN A 333 -0.04 -16.10 2.31
CA ASN A 333 -1.08 -15.09 2.11
C ASN A 333 -1.22 -14.71 0.63
N PHE A 334 -0.10 -14.48 -0.05
CA PHE A 334 -0.07 -13.93 -1.41
C PHE A 334 -0.60 -14.93 -2.43
N SER A 335 -1.51 -14.46 -3.28
CA SER A 335 -2.01 -15.22 -4.42
C SER A 335 -0.96 -15.31 -5.53
N GLU A 336 -1.14 -16.27 -6.44
CA GLU A 336 -0.28 -16.39 -7.61
C GLU A 336 -0.31 -15.13 -8.50
N ALA A 337 -1.47 -14.46 -8.62
CA ALA A 337 -1.60 -13.23 -9.40
C ALA A 337 -0.78 -12.08 -8.81
N GLU A 338 -0.76 -11.95 -7.48
CA GLU A 338 0.06 -10.96 -6.78
C GLU A 338 1.55 -11.27 -6.92
N TRP A 339 1.95 -12.54 -6.79
CA TRP A 339 3.34 -12.95 -7.04
C TRP A 339 3.81 -12.60 -8.46
N ARG A 340 2.95 -12.80 -9.47
CA ARG A 340 3.27 -12.39 -10.85
C ARG A 340 3.35 -10.87 -10.99
N GLY A 341 2.55 -10.10 -10.23
CA GLY A 341 2.67 -8.65 -10.14
C GLY A 341 4.01 -8.23 -9.55
N ILE A 342 4.36 -8.77 -8.39
CA ILE A 342 5.65 -8.56 -7.71
C ILE A 342 6.81 -8.88 -8.64
N TYR A 343 6.76 -9.99 -9.38
CA TYR A 343 7.79 -10.35 -10.35
C TYR A 343 7.98 -9.28 -11.44
N ARG A 344 6.88 -8.74 -12.00
CA ARG A 344 6.96 -7.73 -13.06
C ARG A 344 7.49 -6.41 -12.52
N ASP A 345 6.99 -5.97 -11.38
CA ASP A 345 7.43 -4.73 -10.75
C ASP A 345 8.88 -4.82 -10.26
N ALA A 346 9.34 -6.01 -9.85
CA ALA A 346 10.74 -6.25 -9.48
C ALA A 346 11.72 -6.06 -10.64
N GLN A 347 11.28 -6.13 -11.91
CA GLN A 347 12.14 -5.88 -13.08
C GLN A 347 12.58 -4.41 -13.21
N ASP A 348 11.88 -3.48 -12.55
CA ASP A 348 12.23 -2.05 -12.53
C ASP A 348 13.33 -1.73 -11.48
N TYR A 349 13.75 -2.71 -10.68
CA TYR A 349 14.80 -2.56 -9.67
C TYR A 349 16.13 -3.10 -10.19
N ASP A 350 17.23 -2.48 -9.77
CA ASP A 350 18.57 -2.95 -10.10
C ASP A 350 18.84 -4.36 -9.51
N ASP A 351 19.66 -5.13 -10.23
CA ASP A 351 20.28 -6.35 -9.69
C ASP A 351 21.18 -5.97 -8.50
N CYS A 352 21.12 -6.74 -7.41
CA CYS A 352 21.87 -6.43 -6.19
C CYS A 352 22.41 -7.71 -5.52
N LEU A 353 23.38 -7.54 -4.63
CA LEU A 353 23.98 -8.62 -3.84
C LEU A 353 24.55 -9.74 -4.72
N GLY A 354 25.03 -9.39 -5.93
CA GLY A 354 25.51 -10.35 -6.92
C GLY A 354 24.45 -11.35 -7.43
N VAL A 355 23.17 -11.11 -7.15
CA VAL A 355 22.05 -11.93 -7.60
C VAL A 355 21.34 -11.23 -8.75
N LYS A 356 21.15 -11.96 -9.84
CA LYS A 356 20.36 -11.55 -10.98
C LYS A 356 19.04 -12.32 -10.99
N GLY A 357 17.94 -11.63 -11.23
CA GLY A 357 16.62 -12.27 -11.35
C GLY A 357 16.58 -13.24 -12.54
N ASP A 358 16.20 -14.49 -12.27
CA ASP A 358 15.90 -15.45 -13.32
C ASP A 358 14.52 -15.15 -13.94
N VAL A 359 14.32 -15.53 -15.21
CA VAL A 359 13.01 -15.37 -15.87
C VAL A 359 12.01 -16.33 -15.23
N TRP A 360 10.83 -15.84 -14.89
CA TRP A 360 9.72 -16.66 -14.42
C TRP A 360 8.64 -16.81 -15.51
N PRO A 361 8.64 -17.92 -16.28
CA PRO A 361 7.79 -18.06 -17.47
C PRO A 361 6.29 -17.88 -17.20
N GLU A 362 5.83 -18.31 -16.02
CA GLU A 362 4.43 -18.21 -15.62
C GLU A 362 3.97 -16.76 -15.41
N ALA A 363 4.89 -15.85 -15.05
CA ALA A 363 4.61 -14.43 -14.85
C ALA A 363 4.72 -13.58 -16.12
N GLU A 364 5.52 -14.02 -17.09
CA GLU A 364 5.67 -13.42 -18.43
C GLU A 364 4.41 -13.58 -19.30
N ALA A 365 3.53 -14.52 -18.96
CA ALA A 365 2.24 -14.62 -19.63
C ALA A 365 1.47 -13.30 -19.49
N PRO A 366 0.98 -12.69 -20.60
CA PRO A 366 0.32 -11.40 -20.54
C PRO A 366 -0.87 -11.48 -19.59
N ALA A 367 -0.89 -10.60 -18.58
CA ALA A 367 -2.05 -10.47 -17.72
C ALA A 367 -3.28 -10.24 -18.60
N ALA A 368 -4.37 -10.94 -18.31
CA ALA A 368 -5.66 -10.63 -18.92
C ALA A 368 -5.90 -9.13 -18.70
N THR A 369 -5.94 -8.35 -19.79
CA THR A 369 -6.24 -6.92 -19.74
C THR A 369 -7.49 -6.73 -18.92
N ALA A 370 -7.39 -6.04 -17.79
CA ALA A 370 -8.52 -5.74 -16.92
C ALA A 370 -9.66 -5.21 -17.81
N SER A 371 -10.85 -5.83 -17.71
CA SER A 371 -11.96 -5.42 -18.55
C SER A 371 -12.25 -3.95 -18.26
N ALA A 372 -12.23 -3.12 -19.31
CA ALA A 372 -12.60 -1.73 -19.20
C ALA A 372 -13.94 -1.62 -18.47
N HIS A 373 -13.93 -0.99 -17.29
CA HIS A 373 -15.16 -0.47 -16.71
C HIS A 373 -15.62 0.62 -17.68
N GLY A 374 -16.84 0.49 -18.21
CA GLY A 374 -17.30 1.31 -19.33
C GLY A 374 -17.09 2.81 -19.07
N GLY A 375 -16.19 3.43 -19.83
CA GLY A 375 -15.85 4.86 -19.72
C GLY A 375 -14.42 5.18 -19.26
N GLU A 376 -13.61 4.18 -18.90
CA GLU A 376 -12.21 4.39 -18.50
C GLU A 376 -11.20 4.10 -19.61
N VAL A 377 -10.12 4.86 -19.63
CA VAL A 377 -8.91 4.62 -20.42
C VAL A 377 -7.98 3.74 -19.60
N VAL A 378 -7.73 2.52 -20.08
CA VAL A 378 -6.81 1.55 -19.45
C VAL A 378 -5.47 1.59 -20.18
N MET A 379 -4.39 1.82 -19.44
CA MET A 379 -3.01 1.89 -19.90
C MET A 379 -2.14 0.91 -19.08
N PRO A 380 -0.91 0.57 -19.54
CA PRO A 380 -0.04 -0.34 -18.78
C PRO A 380 0.24 0.10 -17.33
N GLY A 381 0.32 1.41 -17.08
CA GLY A 381 0.57 1.98 -15.75
C GLY A 381 -0.68 2.31 -14.92
N GLY A 382 -1.87 1.85 -15.33
CA GLY A 382 -3.11 2.07 -14.59
C GLY A 382 -4.30 2.49 -15.47
N HIS A 383 -5.38 2.94 -14.84
CA HIS A 383 -6.59 3.36 -15.55
C HIS A 383 -7.11 4.70 -14.98
N MET A 384 -7.80 5.46 -15.83
CA MET A 384 -8.42 6.73 -15.45
C MET A 384 -9.63 7.03 -16.33
N SER A 385 -10.60 7.79 -15.82
CA SER A 385 -11.70 8.30 -16.64
C SER A 385 -11.21 9.35 -17.65
N ILE A 386 -11.99 9.58 -18.70
CA ILE A 386 -11.70 10.65 -19.68
C ILE A 386 -11.62 12.03 -19.00
N ASP A 387 -12.47 12.27 -17.99
CA ASP A 387 -12.47 13.53 -17.23
C ASP A 387 -11.17 13.70 -16.44
N GLN A 388 -10.68 12.62 -15.80
CA GLN A 388 -9.41 12.62 -15.07
C GLN A 388 -8.22 12.86 -16.01
N LEU A 389 -8.18 12.17 -17.17
CA LEU A 389 -7.13 12.37 -18.18
C LEU A 389 -7.13 13.81 -18.71
N THR A 390 -8.30 14.37 -18.97
CA THR A 390 -8.46 15.74 -19.45
C THR A 390 -7.98 16.75 -18.40
N ALA A 391 -8.40 16.57 -17.14
CA ALA A 391 -7.96 17.42 -16.04
C ALA A 391 -6.44 17.33 -15.81
N LEU A 392 -5.85 16.14 -15.90
CA LEU A 392 -4.41 15.92 -15.80
C LEU A 392 -3.65 16.75 -16.86
N LEU A 393 -3.98 16.56 -18.13
CA LEU A 393 -3.32 17.24 -19.26
C LEU A 393 -3.49 18.77 -19.24
N ASN A 394 -4.59 19.26 -18.66
CA ASN A 394 -4.84 20.70 -18.47
C ASN A 394 -4.11 21.29 -17.25
N THR A 395 -3.69 20.46 -16.30
CA THR A 395 -2.99 20.86 -15.08
C THR A 395 -1.48 20.95 -15.26
N ILE A 396 -0.92 20.14 -16.16
CA ILE A 396 0.52 20.20 -16.50
C ILE A 396 0.84 21.62 -16.99
N PRO A 397 1.86 22.32 -16.43
CA PRO A 397 2.14 23.73 -16.71
C PRO A 397 2.83 23.95 -18.06
N VAL A 398 2.33 23.31 -19.12
CA VAL A 398 2.83 23.41 -20.49
C VAL A 398 1.65 23.42 -21.47
N GLU A 399 1.82 24.06 -22.62
CA GLU A 399 0.85 23.93 -23.71
C GLU A 399 1.19 22.66 -24.51
N ILE A 400 0.21 21.78 -24.69
CA ILE A 400 0.36 20.53 -25.44
C ILE A 400 -0.48 20.64 -26.71
N THR A 401 0.12 20.30 -27.85
CA THR A 401 -0.59 20.08 -29.12
C THR A 401 -0.15 18.74 -29.70
N PHE A 402 -1.08 17.88 -30.09
CA PHE A 402 -0.78 16.59 -30.71
C PHE A 402 -1.29 16.54 -32.15
N VAL A 403 -0.39 16.10 -33.03
CA VAL A 403 -0.62 15.87 -34.45
C VAL A 403 -0.42 14.38 -34.72
N ASP A 404 -1.39 13.72 -35.33
CA ASP A 404 -1.31 12.27 -35.59
C ASP A 404 -0.33 11.91 -36.72
N ALA A 405 -0.18 10.60 -36.97
CA ALA A 405 0.69 10.06 -38.00
C ALA A 405 0.33 10.54 -39.42
N ASP A 406 -0.95 10.90 -39.65
CA ASP A 406 -1.51 11.40 -40.89
C ASP A 406 -1.40 12.93 -41.04
N ASN A 407 -0.72 13.59 -40.09
CA ASN A 407 -0.46 15.03 -40.04
C ASN A 407 -1.69 15.89 -39.70
N TYR A 408 -2.71 15.33 -39.07
CA TYR A 408 -3.88 16.06 -38.60
C TYR A 408 -3.73 16.46 -37.13
N ASN A 409 -4.11 17.70 -36.81
CA ASN A 409 -4.19 18.15 -35.41
C ASN A 409 -5.35 17.41 -34.73
N ARG A 410 -5.05 16.63 -33.69
CA ARG A 410 -6.07 15.83 -32.96
C ARG A 410 -6.41 16.37 -31.59
N TYR A 411 -5.47 17.06 -30.96
CA TYR A 411 -5.65 17.49 -29.58
C TYR A 411 -4.82 18.72 -29.26
N PHE A 412 -5.38 19.56 -28.39
CA PHE A 412 -4.64 20.54 -27.61
C PHE A 412 -5.23 20.55 -26.21
N ASN A 413 -4.39 20.71 -25.19
CA ASN A 413 -4.90 20.92 -23.83
C ASN A 413 -5.60 22.28 -23.72
N GLU A 414 -6.50 22.43 -22.75
CA GLU A 414 -7.23 23.68 -22.52
C GLU A 414 -6.39 24.69 -21.73
N GLY A 415 -6.98 25.87 -21.48
CA GLY A 415 -6.36 26.91 -20.64
C GLY A 415 -5.64 28.03 -21.41
N PRO A 416 -5.01 28.96 -20.68
CA PRO A 416 -4.35 30.13 -21.27
C PRO A 416 -3.16 29.74 -22.15
N LYS A 417 -3.25 30.06 -23.44
CA LYS A 417 -2.15 29.83 -24.41
C LYS A 417 -1.47 31.10 -24.90
N VAL A 418 -0.15 31.07 -24.95
CA VAL A 418 0.78 31.97 -25.63
C VAL A 418 0.64 31.83 -27.14
N PHE A 419 0.46 30.60 -27.64
CA PHE A 419 0.12 30.34 -29.04
C PHE A 419 -1.36 29.96 -29.14
N LYS A 420 -2.17 30.86 -29.69
CA LYS A 420 -3.61 30.60 -29.83
C LYS A 420 -3.83 29.39 -30.73
N ARG A 421 -4.60 28.42 -30.21
CA ARG A 421 -5.06 27.22 -30.92
C ARG A 421 -6.57 27.33 -31.07
N PRO A 422 -7.07 27.82 -32.21
CA PRO A 422 -8.51 27.92 -32.40
C PRO A 422 -9.11 26.52 -32.50
N GLY A 423 -10.28 26.30 -31.89
CA GLY A 423 -10.95 24.99 -31.89
C GLY A 423 -11.14 24.40 -33.29
N MET A 424 -11.35 25.27 -34.28
CA MET A 424 -11.50 24.88 -35.67
C MET A 424 -10.24 24.26 -36.31
N ALA A 425 -9.07 24.32 -35.65
CA ALA A 425 -7.85 23.67 -36.13
C ALA A 425 -7.85 22.15 -35.91
N ILE A 426 -8.70 21.63 -35.01
CA ILE A 426 -8.90 20.18 -34.87
C ILE A 426 -9.33 19.60 -36.22
N ASP A 427 -8.76 18.43 -36.53
CA ASP A 427 -8.96 17.68 -37.77
C ASP A 427 -8.57 18.45 -39.04
N ARG A 428 -7.73 19.50 -38.91
CA ARG A 428 -7.03 20.11 -40.03
C ARG A 428 -5.61 19.61 -40.14
N GLU A 429 -5.15 19.49 -41.37
CA GLU A 429 -3.75 19.20 -41.68
C GLU A 429 -2.86 20.31 -41.09
N VAL A 430 -1.82 19.90 -40.37
CA VAL A 430 -0.91 20.79 -39.62
C VAL A 430 -0.27 21.85 -40.52
N PHE A 431 0.01 21.51 -41.77
CA PHE A 431 0.64 22.40 -42.75
C PHE A 431 -0.24 23.62 -43.07
N ALA A 432 -1.56 23.42 -43.17
CA ALA A 432 -2.51 24.51 -43.43
C ALA A 432 -2.67 25.48 -42.24
N CYS A 433 -2.20 25.09 -41.05
CA CYS A 433 -2.20 25.94 -39.86
C CYS A 433 -0.98 26.87 -39.79
N HIS A 434 -0.02 26.75 -40.70
CA HIS A 434 1.22 27.50 -40.70
C HIS A 434 1.34 28.45 -41.90
N PRO A 435 2.01 29.61 -41.76
CA PRO A 435 2.28 30.49 -42.89
C PRO A 435 3.14 29.79 -43.96
N PRO A 436 3.00 30.13 -45.27
CA PRO A 436 3.74 29.49 -46.36
C PRO A 436 5.27 29.50 -46.22
N LYS A 437 5.82 30.48 -45.48
CA LYS A 437 7.27 30.56 -45.20
C LYS A 437 7.76 29.52 -44.18
N VAL A 438 6.87 29.04 -43.30
CA VAL A 438 7.19 28.14 -42.18
C VAL A 438 6.80 26.70 -42.51
N GLU A 439 5.79 26.51 -43.36
CA GLU A 439 5.32 25.18 -43.78
C GLU A 439 6.44 24.20 -44.21
N PRO A 440 7.44 24.59 -45.04
CA PRO A 440 8.50 23.67 -45.43
C PRO A 440 9.36 23.17 -44.26
N LEU A 441 9.55 24.00 -43.22
CA LEU A 441 10.27 23.62 -42.01
C LEU A 441 9.46 22.59 -41.20
N VAL A 442 8.14 22.79 -41.07
CA VAL A 442 7.25 21.85 -40.36
C VAL A 442 7.24 20.49 -41.06
N ARG A 443 7.16 20.47 -42.40
CA ARG A 443 7.26 19.25 -43.20
C ARG A 443 8.59 18.53 -42.94
N ALA A 444 9.70 19.24 -42.99
CA ALA A 444 11.03 18.66 -42.75
C ALA A 444 11.15 18.04 -41.35
N ILE A 445 10.64 18.71 -40.31
CA ILE A 445 10.65 18.20 -38.93
C ILE A 445 9.83 16.91 -38.82
N ILE A 446 8.59 16.90 -39.33
CA ILE A 446 7.74 15.72 -39.28
C ILE A 446 8.34 14.56 -40.09
N ASP A 447 8.93 14.83 -41.24
CA ASP A 447 9.60 13.80 -42.04
C ASP A 447 10.84 13.25 -41.32
N ASP A 448 11.62 14.08 -40.62
CA ASP A 448 12.73 13.61 -39.78
C ASP A 448 12.23 12.68 -38.67
N PHE A 449 11.13 13.03 -38.02
CA PHE A 449 10.51 12.20 -36.98
C PHE A 449 9.94 10.90 -37.54
N ARG A 450 9.25 10.94 -38.68
CA ARG A 450 8.65 9.74 -39.30
C ARG A 450 9.70 8.72 -39.73
N ASN A 451 10.87 9.20 -40.16
CA ASN A 451 11.98 8.36 -40.63
C ASN A 451 13.05 8.09 -39.55
N ASP A 452 12.72 8.29 -38.26
CA ASP A 452 13.61 8.02 -37.11
C ASP A 452 14.98 8.72 -37.23
N ARG A 453 15.06 9.87 -37.92
CA ARG A 453 16.28 10.67 -38.04
C ARG A 453 16.53 11.54 -36.82
N ARG A 454 15.46 11.90 -36.12
CA ARG A 454 15.44 12.71 -34.89
C ARG A 454 14.27 12.29 -34.01
N ASP A 455 14.43 12.47 -32.71
CA ASP A 455 13.36 12.26 -31.73
C ASP A 455 12.84 13.58 -31.14
N SER A 456 13.62 14.66 -31.23
CA SER A 456 13.21 15.97 -30.72
C SER A 456 13.82 17.14 -31.50
N VAL A 457 13.12 18.28 -31.48
CA VAL A 457 13.61 19.56 -31.98
C VAL A 457 13.22 20.67 -30.98
N PRO A 458 14.18 21.18 -30.18
CA PRO A 458 13.96 22.31 -29.29
C PRO A 458 14.13 23.64 -30.04
N VAL A 459 13.24 24.60 -29.77
CA VAL A 459 13.26 25.95 -30.30
C VAL A 459 13.10 26.94 -29.15
N TRP A 460 14.15 27.69 -28.88
CA TRP A 460 14.16 28.76 -27.89
C TRP A 460 13.66 30.05 -28.51
N MET A 461 12.77 30.76 -27.82
CA MET A 461 12.27 32.04 -28.30
C MET A 461 11.81 32.97 -27.18
N GLU A 462 11.80 34.27 -27.48
CA GLU A 462 11.23 35.29 -26.61
C GLU A 462 9.90 35.80 -27.15
N LYS A 463 8.91 35.95 -26.26
CA LYS A 463 7.60 36.47 -26.63
C LYS A 463 7.01 37.28 -25.47
N LYS A 464 6.59 38.51 -25.77
CA LYS A 464 6.08 39.46 -24.75
C LYS A 464 7.05 39.65 -23.57
N GLY A 465 8.36 39.65 -23.83
CA GLY A 465 9.40 39.81 -22.81
C GLY A 465 9.62 38.60 -21.90
N ARG A 466 9.04 37.44 -22.22
CA ARG A 466 9.28 36.18 -21.49
C ARG A 466 9.95 35.16 -22.39
N THR A 467 10.73 34.28 -21.77
CA THR A 467 11.52 33.23 -22.43
C THR A 467 10.71 31.94 -22.50
N PHE A 468 10.58 31.37 -23.69
CA PHE A 468 9.85 30.12 -23.92
C PHE A 468 10.73 29.07 -24.60
N LEU A 469 10.50 27.82 -24.22
CA LEU A 469 11.01 26.65 -24.93
C LEU A 469 9.83 25.95 -25.63
N VAL A 470 9.89 25.90 -26.96
CA VAL A 470 8.99 25.09 -27.78
C VAL A 470 9.72 23.83 -28.19
N THR A 471 9.25 22.68 -27.75
CA THR A 471 9.86 21.39 -28.06
C THR A 471 8.90 20.57 -28.91
N TYR A 472 9.35 20.17 -30.10
CA TYR A 472 8.67 19.18 -30.93
C TYR A 472 9.26 17.81 -30.64
N LEU A 473 8.43 16.79 -30.40
CA LEU A 473 8.83 15.44 -30.03
C LEU A 473 8.12 14.42 -30.92
N ALA A 474 8.85 13.40 -31.35
CA ALA A 474 8.27 12.25 -32.03
C ALA A 474 7.58 11.34 -31.02
N VAL A 475 6.30 11.00 -31.27
CA VAL A 475 5.54 10.04 -30.47
C VAL A 475 5.64 8.68 -31.14
N ARG A 476 6.13 7.67 -30.39
CA ARG A 476 6.34 6.31 -30.89
C ARG A 476 5.76 5.27 -29.94
N ASP A 477 5.36 4.12 -30.47
CA ASP A 477 5.03 2.95 -29.63
C ASP A 477 6.29 2.18 -29.18
N LYS A 478 6.06 1.07 -28.47
CA LYS A 478 7.13 0.18 -27.96
C LYS A 478 7.99 -0.43 -29.08
N GLU A 479 7.48 -0.50 -30.31
CA GLU A 479 8.19 -1.02 -31.49
C GLU A 479 8.89 0.10 -32.29
N ARG A 480 8.98 1.31 -31.72
CA ARG A 480 9.47 2.54 -32.37
C ARG A 480 8.66 2.96 -33.61
N LYS A 481 7.43 2.49 -33.78
CA LYS A 481 6.56 2.96 -34.86
C LYS A 481 6.09 4.38 -34.57
N TYR A 482 6.23 5.28 -35.54
CA TYR A 482 5.76 6.67 -35.44
C TYR A 482 4.23 6.74 -35.36
N LEU A 483 3.73 7.34 -34.29
CA LEU A 483 2.30 7.57 -34.02
C LEU A 483 1.87 9.01 -34.26
N GLY A 484 2.82 9.95 -34.26
CA GLY A 484 2.54 11.38 -34.40
C GLY A 484 3.63 12.27 -33.83
N THR A 485 3.36 13.57 -33.78
CA THR A 485 4.24 14.59 -33.21
C THR A 485 3.50 15.31 -32.10
N VAL A 486 4.17 15.53 -30.97
CA VAL A 486 3.69 16.45 -29.93
C VAL A 486 4.53 17.72 -29.93
N GLU A 487 3.86 18.86 -29.88
CA GLU A 487 4.45 20.17 -29.60
C GLU A 487 4.16 20.52 -28.14
N VAL A 488 5.23 20.85 -27.40
CA VAL A 488 5.17 21.30 -26.01
C VAL A 488 5.71 22.72 -25.93
N VAL A 489 4.94 23.64 -25.37
CA VAL A 489 5.38 25.02 -25.10
C VAL A 489 5.47 25.22 -23.60
N GLN A 490 6.67 25.56 -23.13
CA GLN A 490 6.93 25.81 -21.71
C GLN A 490 7.45 27.22 -21.50
N ASP A 491 6.89 27.89 -20.49
CA ASP A 491 7.41 29.17 -19.99
C ASP A 491 8.66 28.90 -19.14
N MET A 492 9.80 29.38 -19.60
CA MET A 492 11.11 29.12 -18.97
C MET A 492 11.62 30.33 -18.19
N GLU A 493 10.80 31.37 -18.00
CA GLU A 493 11.24 32.56 -17.29
C GLU A 493 11.64 32.25 -15.84
N PHE A 494 10.90 31.36 -15.16
CA PHE A 494 11.22 30.93 -13.79
C PHE A 494 12.62 30.31 -13.68
N ALA A 495 13.02 29.51 -14.68
CA ALA A 495 14.33 28.87 -14.70
C ALA A 495 15.42 29.92 -14.98
N LYS A 496 15.18 30.82 -15.93
CA LYS A 496 16.11 31.92 -16.24
C LYS A 496 16.35 32.81 -15.01
N GLU A 497 15.31 33.17 -14.28
CA GLU A 497 15.43 33.97 -13.05
C GLU A 497 16.20 33.22 -11.95
N HIS A 498 15.98 31.91 -11.78
CA HIS A 498 16.66 31.10 -10.76
C HIS A 498 18.18 31.04 -10.96
N PHE A 499 18.66 30.91 -12.19
CA PHE A 499 20.09 30.78 -12.50
C PHE A 499 20.82 32.12 -12.72
N VAL A 500 20.09 33.24 -12.71
CA VAL A 500 20.69 34.60 -12.75
C VAL A 500 20.99 35.12 -11.34
N GLN A 501 20.41 34.51 -10.30
CA GLN A 501 20.75 34.72 -8.89
C GLN A 501 21.99 33.92 -8.51
#